data_AF-A0A950TGW4-F1
#
_entry.id   AF-A0A950TGW4-F1
#
_cell.length_a   1.000
_cell.length_b   1.000
_cell.length_c   1.000
_cell.angle_alpha   90.00
_cell.angle_beta   90.00
_cell.angle_gamma   90.00
#
_symmetry.space_group_name_H-M   'P 1'
#
loop_
_entity.id
_entity.type
_entity.pdbx_description
1 polymer ?
#
loop_
_entity_poly.entity_id
_entity_poly.type
_entity_poly.pdbx_seq_one_letter_code
_entity_poly.pdbx_strand_id
1 'polypeptide(L)' 'AIEIVQKASALIGNPALTRAHPLERHLRDILCARVHSPQSDSVLKAAGIAALGPFVESVAR' A
#
# COMPACT_ATOMS: atom_id res chain seq x y z
N ALA A 1 -3.01 5.07 -1.92
CA ALA A 1 -3.57 5.04 -3.28
C ALA A 1 -4.45 3.80 -3.53
N ILE A 2 -3.93 2.57 -3.34
CA ILE A 2 -4.71 1.31 -3.55
C ILE A 2 -6.10 1.36 -2.88
N GLU A 3 -6.15 1.65 -1.58
CA GLU A 3 -7.41 1.68 -0.82
C GLU A 3 -8.41 2.71 -1.35
N ILE A 4 -7.93 3.86 -1.83
CA ILE A 4 -8.79 4.93 -2.35
C ILE A 4 -9.52 4.45 -3.60
N VAL A 5 -8.78 3.82 -4.54
CA VAL A 5 -9.36 3.29 -5.76
C VAL A 5 -10.33 2.14 -5.46
N GLN A 6 -9.98 1.26 -4.51
CA GLN A 6 -10.87 0.17 -4.09
C GLN A 6 -12.16 0.69 -3.45
N LYS A 7 -12.07 1.69 -2.56
CA LYS A 7 -13.25 2.33 -1.95
C LYS A 7 -14.11 3.02 -3.01
N ALA A 8 -13.50 3.73 -3.97
CA ALA A 8 -14.22 4.35 -5.07
C ALA A 8 -14.96 3.32 -5.94
N SER A 9 -14.30 2.19 -6.28
CA SER A 9 -14.94 1.10 -7.01
C SER A 9 -16.10 0.48 -6.24
N ALA A 10 -15.98 0.30 -4.92
CA ALA A 10 -17.05 -0.24 -4.09
C ALA A 10 -18.24 0.72 -3.98
N LEU A 11 -18.00 2.03 -3.89
CA LEU A 11 -19.05 3.05 -3.83
C LEU A 11 -19.86 3.13 -5.13
N ILE A 12 -19.20 2.98 -6.28
CA ILE A 12 -19.84 3.05 -7.60
C ILE A 12 -20.49 1.71 -7.99
N GLY A 13 -19.94 0.60 -7.51
CA GLY A 13 -20.38 -0.76 -7.84
C GLY A 13 -19.97 -1.18 -9.26
N ASN A 14 -20.74 -2.10 -9.84
CA ASN A 14 -20.43 -2.72 -11.14
C ASN A 14 -20.09 -1.74 -12.29
N PRO A 15 -20.70 -0.54 -12.39
CA PRO A 15 -20.31 0.44 -13.41
C PRO A 15 -18.83 0.84 -13.37
N ALA A 16 -18.17 0.84 -12.20
CA ALA A 16 -16.75 1.16 -12.09
C ALA A 16 -15.83 0.12 -12.73
N LEU A 17 -16.34 -1.08 -13.03
CA LEU A 17 -15.62 -2.17 -13.69
C LEU A 17 -15.82 -2.19 -15.21
N THR A 18 -16.66 -1.30 -15.74
CA THR A 18 -16.84 -1.17 -17.19
C THR A 18 -15.60 -0.51 -17.80
N ARG A 19 -15.12 -1.00 -18.95
CA ARG A 19 -13.92 -0.46 -19.62
C ARG A 19 -14.06 1.01 -20.05
N ALA A 20 -15.28 1.51 -20.23
CA ALA A 20 -15.55 2.93 -20.50
C ALA A 20 -15.36 3.82 -19.26
N HIS A 21 -15.36 3.23 -18.06
CA HIS A 21 -15.17 3.96 -16.81
C HIS A 21 -13.68 3.97 -16.43
N PRO A 22 -13.05 5.14 -16.22
CA PRO A 22 -11.59 5.24 -16.01
C PRO A 22 -11.09 4.52 -14.75
N LEU A 23 -11.95 4.37 -13.73
CA LEU A 23 -11.60 3.60 -12.53
C LEU A 23 -11.26 2.14 -12.81
N GLU A 24 -11.77 1.53 -13.87
CA GLU A 24 -11.41 0.16 -14.24
C GLU A 24 -9.90 0.06 -14.52
N ARG A 25 -9.39 1.02 -15.30
CA ARG A 25 -7.96 1.14 -15.61
C ARG A 25 -7.16 1.44 -14.34
N HIS A 26 -7.59 2.43 -13.56
CA HIS A 26 -6.89 2.78 -12.32
C HIS A 26 -6.84 1.64 -11.31
N LEU A 27 -7.90 0.82 -11.22
CA LEU A 27 -7.92 -0.34 -10.34
C LEU A 27 -6.87 -1.38 -10.77
N ARG A 28 -6.77 -1.69 -12.06
CA ARG A 28 -5.74 -2.61 -12.56
C ARG A 28 -4.33 -2.05 -12.39
N ASP A 29 -4.13 -0.78 -12.69
CA ASP A 29 -2.82 -0.15 -12.60
C ASP A 29 -2.32 -0.09 -11.15
N ILE A 30 -3.20 0.21 -10.18
CA ILE A 30 -2.75 0.38 -8.79
C ILE A 30 -2.53 -0.94 -8.05
N LEU A 31 -3.14 -2.04 -8.50
CA LEU A 31 -2.97 -3.34 -7.85
C LEU A 31 -1.54 -3.90 -7.98
N CYS A 32 -0.78 -3.51 -9.01
CA CYS A 32 0.61 -3.93 -9.18
C CYS A 32 1.56 -3.32 -8.11
N ALA A 33 1.17 -2.21 -7.48
CA ALA A 33 1.99 -1.55 -6.48
C ALA A 33 2.27 -2.44 -5.24
N ARG A 34 1.46 -3.47 -4.98
CA ARG A 34 1.62 -4.37 -3.83
C ARG A 34 2.90 -5.21 -3.87
N VAL A 35 3.41 -5.50 -5.06
CA VAL A 35 4.57 -6.38 -5.25
C VAL A 35 5.83 -5.60 -5.61
N HIS A 36 5.76 -4.27 -5.66
CA HIS A 36 6.89 -3.44 -5.99
C HIS A 36 7.74 -3.20 -4.74
N SER A 37 9.04 -3.39 -4.86
CA SER A 37 9.98 -3.13 -3.77
C SER A 37 10.12 -1.62 -3.51
N PRO A 38 10.36 -1.20 -2.25
CA PRO A 38 10.40 -2.04 -1.05
C PRO A 38 8.98 -2.49 -0.61
N GLN A 39 8.85 -3.77 -0.28
CA GLN A 39 7.60 -4.34 0.23
C GLN A 39 7.26 -3.78 1.63
N SER A 40 5.97 -3.77 1.98
CA SER A 40 5.49 -3.20 3.24
C SER A 40 6.15 -3.79 4.49
N ASP A 41 6.45 -5.08 4.50
CA ASP A 41 7.18 -5.76 5.58
C ASP A 41 8.62 -5.26 5.69
N SER A 42 9.30 -5.03 4.55
CA SER A 42 10.64 -4.47 4.50
C SER A 42 10.66 -3.03 5.02
N VAL A 43 9.67 -2.21 4.63
CA VAL A 43 9.49 -0.85 5.15
C VAL A 43 9.22 -0.86 6.65
N LEU A 44 8.31 -1.73 7.12
CA LEU A 44 7.96 -1.85 8.53
C LEU A 44 9.15 -2.29 9.38
N LYS A 45 9.93 -3.27 8.90
CA LYS A 45 11.18 -3.72 9.55
C LYS A 45 12.18 -2.57 9.64
N ALA A 46 12.44 -1.86 8.54
CA ALA A 46 13.37 -0.75 8.52
C ALA A 46 12.94 0.39 9.46
N ALA A 47 11.65 0.72 9.47
CA ALA A 47 11.07 1.70 10.38
C ALA A 47 11.22 1.29 11.85
N GLY A 48 11.00 0.00 12.16
CA GLY A 48 11.20 -0.55 13.50
C GLY A 48 12.65 -0.44 13.97
N ILE A 49 13.62 -0.79 13.11
CA ILE A 49 15.05 -0.62 13.41
C ILE A 49 15.39 0.85 13.64
N ALA A 50 14.89 1.75 12.79
CA ALA A 50 15.15 3.18 12.93
C ALA A 50 14.56 3.77 14.22
N ALA A 51 13.37 3.32 14.63
CA ALA A 51 12.69 3.83 15.82
C ALA A 51 13.19 3.21 17.13
N LEU A 52 13.52 1.92 17.15
CA LEU A 52 13.82 1.16 18.37
C LEU A 52 15.30 0.80 18.53
N GLY A 53 16.08 0.80 17.44
CA GLY A 53 17.51 0.48 17.46
C GLY A 53 18.31 1.29 18.49
N PRO A 54 18.20 2.63 18.51
CA PRO A 54 18.90 3.46 19.49
C PRO A 54 18.52 3.14 20.95
N PHE A 55 17.25 2.81 21.19
CA PHE A 55 16.79 2.41 22.51
C PHE A 55 17.42 1.08 22.94
N VAL A 56 17.40 0.08 22.06
CA VAL A 56 18.01 -1.23 22.35
C VAL A 56 19.50 -1.09 22.64
N GLU A 57 20.22 -0.28 21.86
CA GLU A 57 21.65 0.00 22.10
C GLU A 57 21.90 0.68 23.45
N SER A 58 20.99 1.57 23.88
CA SER A 58 21.12 2.27 25.17
C SER A 58 20.94 1.36 26.38
N VAL A 59 20.09 0.34 26.28
CA VAL A 59 19.82 -0.64 27.37
C VAL A 59 20.88 -1.74 27.42
N ALA A 60 21.56 -2.00 26.30
CA ALA A 60 22.59 -3.04 26.19
C ALA A 60 23.98 -2.60 26.70
N ARG A 61 24.16 -1.31 27.05
CA ARG A 61 25.34 -0.79 27.76
C ARG A 61 25.12 -0.82 29.26
#